data_AF-A0A3M1I5Z0-F1
#
_entry.id   AF-A0A3M1I5Z0-F1
#
_cell.length_a   1.000
_cell.length_b   1.000
_cell.length_c   1.000
_cell.angle_alpha   90.00
_cell.angle_beta   90.00
_cell.angle_gamma   90.00
#
_symmetry.space_group_name_H-M   'P 1'
#
loop_
_entity.id
_entity.type
_entity.pdbx_description
1 polymer ?
#
loop_
_entity_poly.entity_id
_entity_poly.type
_entity_poly.pdbx_seq_one_letter_code
_entity_poly.pdbx_strand_id
1 'polypeptide(L)'
;MPKLLSIDRTDVLIDLPVRLALYEDGIIHLFGSLTKLPYFTTSEGTRSQGIIRKGLNAPTTQKLIINGYVREIYVYLPELLVHRNKIIDLTRLSVYGLLYKKMNPTLAKLLLQSPVILEFNKQNPTSAIRSLSHVPLEQAKKIMAQKAQRKEILELEIRNEVVERILEDANLSEEDRLMHIKSLDKFVKFIDDRIWYLYMIVYASPLKEKVKYEFADLIASYLDRTKIATHLANVIMELVQNAEKANFDKLLMEMGWISSADESFSWLKNSEKRKKLVALAASQQKFLEIAWRFHKDEVMHKKDYRLDIVVRNPGIMTHSTEKKLASKMNTDVTDTSLSDFFSESKEEKLGAGLGLLYISYLKEECQKAKLDFKTSVYSDRVEKKTEAMIQIVF
;
A
#
# COMPACT_ATOMS: atom_id res chain seq x y z
N MET A 1 34.65 -8.83 3.12
CA MET A 1 33.66 -8.06 2.32
C MET A 1 33.13 -8.95 1.21
N PRO A 2 31.94 -9.56 1.35
CA PRO A 2 31.27 -10.19 0.23
C PRO A 2 30.50 -9.13 -0.56
N LYS A 3 30.58 -9.22 -1.89
CA LYS A 3 29.79 -8.44 -2.85
C LYS A 3 28.30 -8.64 -2.53
N LEU A 4 27.67 -7.60 -1.98
CA LEU A 4 26.22 -7.48 -1.90
C LEU A 4 25.65 -7.57 -3.31
N LEU A 5 24.84 -8.60 -3.54
CA LEU A 5 24.04 -8.78 -4.74
C LEU A 5 23.22 -7.51 -4.99
N SER A 6 23.60 -6.79 -6.04
CA SER A 6 22.86 -5.68 -6.59
C SER A 6 21.53 -6.19 -7.14
N ILE A 7 20.47 -6.15 -6.33
CA ILE A 7 19.09 -6.10 -6.83
C ILE A 7 18.61 -4.67 -6.61
N ASP A 8 19.13 -3.79 -7.45
CA ASP A 8 18.56 -2.48 -7.69
C ASP A 8 17.45 -2.66 -8.73
N ARG A 9 16.25 -3.01 -8.25
CA ARG A 9 15.03 -2.95 -9.05
C ARG A 9 14.08 -1.94 -8.43
N THR A 10 14.47 -0.67 -8.40
CA THR A 10 13.47 0.38 -8.61
C THR A 10 13.27 0.51 -10.11
N ASP A 11 12.45 -0.37 -10.69
CA ASP A 11 11.89 -0.07 -12.01
C ASP A 11 11.13 1.25 -11.85
N VAL A 12 11.70 2.32 -12.39
CA VAL A 12 11.09 3.66 -12.40
C VAL A 12 9.69 3.61 -13.02
N LEU A 13 9.44 2.58 -13.85
CA LEU A 13 8.20 2.28 -14.52
C LEU A 13 7.59 0.96 -14.03
N ILE A 14 6.39 1.04 -13.46
CA ILE A 14 5.51 -0.13 -13.24
C ILE A 14 4.73 -0.36 -14.54
N ASP A 15 5.21 -1.28 -15.38
CA ASP A 15 4.57 -1.64 -16.65
C ASP A 15 3.32 -2.50 -16.41
N LEU A 16 2.24 -1.82 -16.06
CA LEU A 16 0.93 -2.38 -15.77
C LEU A 16 -0.13 -1.46 -16.39
N PRO A 17 -0.98 -1.97 -17.31
CA PRO A 17 -2.07 -1.18 -17.86
C PRO A 17 -3.03 -0.76 -16.76
N VAL A 18 -3.11 0.55 -16.51
CA VAL A 18 -3.87 1.14 -15.41
C VAL A 18 -4.76 2.28 -15.88
N ARG A 19 -5.85 2.47 -15.14
CA ARG A 19 -6.63 3.72 -15.12
C ARG A 19 -6.49 4.32 -13.73
N LEU A 20 -6.01 5.55 -13.67
CA LEU A 20 -5.81 6.32 -12.45
C LEU A 20 -6.93 7.35 -12.36
N ALA A 21 -7.89 7.18 -11.46
CA ALA A 21 -8.91 8.18 -11.18
C ALA A 21 -8.37 9.19 -10.15
N LEU A 22 -8.57 10.47 -10.44
CA LEU A 22 -8.11 11.56 -9.58
C LEU A 22 -9.30 12.24 -8.89
N TYR A 23 -9.05 12.81 -7.71
CA TYR A 23 -9.97 13.76 -7.09
C TYR A 23 -9.96 15.10 -7.84
N GLU A 24 -11.09 15.83 -7.80
CA GLU A 24 -11.26 17.09 -8.52
C GLU A 24 -10.22 18.15 -8.13
N ASP A 25 -9.94 18.29 -6.83
CA ASP A 25 -8.91 19.19 -6.31
C ASP A 25 -7.52 18.85 -6.88
N GLY A 26 -7.20 17.56 -7.00
CA GLY A 26 -5.98 17.09 -7.65
C GLY A 26 -5.94 17.41 -9.14
N ILE A 27 -7.06 17.29 -9.86
CA ILE A 27 -7.13 17.63 -11.29
C ILE A 27 -6.92 19.13 -11.49
N ILE A 28 -7.61 19.97 -10.70
CA ILE A 28 -7.48 21.43 -10.77
C ILE A 28 -6.04 21.84 -10.45
N HIS A 29 -5.43 21.28 -9.39
CA HIS A 29 -4.06 21.60 -9.01
C HIS A 29 -3.02 21.21 -10.07
N LEU A 30 -3.17 20.04 -10.70
CA LEU A 30 -2.17 19.52 -11.65
C LEU A 30 -2.36 20.03 -13.08
N PHE A 31 -3.60 20.25 -13.51
CA PHE A 31 -3.93 20.53 -14.90
C PHE A 31 -4.60 21.91 -15.11
N GLY A 32 -4.98 22.59 -14.03
CA GLY A 32 -5.65 23.89 -14.04
C GLY A 32 -7.13 23.85 -14.44
N SER A 33 -7.62 22.73 -14.99
CA SER A 33 -9.01 22.57 -15.43
C SER A 33 -9.39 21.09 -15.53
N LEU A 34 -10.68 20.82 -15.28
CA LEU A 34 -11.30 19.51 -15.45
C LEU A 34 -11.42 19.11 -16.93
N THR A 35 -11.29 19.99 -17.93
CA THR A 35 -11.54 19.59 -19.34
C THR A 35 -10.40 18.81 -20.01
N LYS A 36 -9.22 18.74 -19.38
CA LYS A 36 -8.00 18.20 -20.01
C LYS A 36 -7.81 16.70 -19.89
N LEU A 37 -8.66 16.00 -19.12
CA LEU A 37 -8.49 14.58 -18.83
C LEU A 37 -9.64 13.74 -19.37
N PRO A 38 -9.38 12.52 -19.88
CA PRO A 38 -10.41 11.62 -20.34
C PRO A 38 -11.31 11.17 -19.19
N TYR A 39 -12.58 10.94 -19.53
CA TYR A 39 -13.51 10.19 -18.67
C TYR A 39 -13.41 8.70 -18.98
N PHE A 40 -13.54 7.88 -17.94
CA PHE A 40 -13.68 6.44 -18.04
C PHE A 40 -14.60 5.93 -16.93
N THR A 41 -15.16 4.76 -17.17
CA THR A 41 -15.94 4.03 -16.15
C THR A 41 -14.98 3.23 -15.27
N THR A 42 -15.15 3.35 -13.96
CA THR A 42 -14.39 2.60 -12.95
C THR A 42 -14.93 1.20 -12.78
N SER A 43 -14.28 0.46 -11.90
CA SER A 43 -14.68 -0.85 -11.42
C SER A 43 -16.15 -0.90 -10.96
N GLU A 44 -16.70 0.20 -10.42
CA GLU A 44 -18.06 0.29 -9.84
C GLU A 44 -19.11 0.87 -10.80
N GLY A 45 -18.79 1.01 -12.07
CA GLY A 45 -19.69 1.68 -13.01
C GLY A 45 -19.73 3.21 -12.86
N THR A 46 -18.92 3.80 -11.97
CA THR A 46 -18.93 5.25 -11.75
C THR A 46 -18.09 5.98 -12.80
N ARG A 47 -18.68 7.02 -13.40
CA ARG A 47 -17.98 7.87 -14.37
C ARG A 47 -16.93 8.70 -13.64
N SER A 48 -15.70 8.58 -14.12
CA SER A 48 -14.52 9.06 -13.41
C SER A 48 -13.56 9.71 -14.36
N GLN A 49 -12.79 10.67 -13.86
CA GLN A 49 -11.85 11.43 -14.64
C GLN A 49 -10.42 11.18 -14.18
N GLY A 50 -9.49 11.05 -15.12
CA GLY A 50 -8.11 10.78 -14.76
C GLY A 50 -7.22 10.36 -15.91
N ILE A 51 -6.24 9.50 -15.61
CA ILE A 51 -5.14 9.16 -16.52
C ILE A 51 -5.24 7.69 -16.93
N ILE A 52 -5.17 7.41 -18.23
CA ILE A 52 -5.10 6.04 -18.78
C ILE A 52 -3.70 5.83 -19.36
N ARG A 53 -2.98 4.81 -18.89
CA ARG A 53 -1.59 4.51 -19.29
C ARG A 53 -1.32 3.01 -19.31
N LYS A 54 -0.35 2.60 -20.13
CA LYS A 54 0.19 1.23 -20.15
C LYS A 54 1.15 0.94 -18.99
N GLY A 55 1.63 1.97 -18.30
CA GLY A 55 2.46 1.85 -17.11
C GLY A 55 2.49 3.14 -16.29
N LEU A 56 2.99 3.04 -15.07
CA LEU A 56 3.07 4.13 -14.09
C LEU A 56 4.51 4.48 -13.75
N ASN A 57 4.83 5.77 -13.74
CA ASN A 57 6.08 6.21 -13.13
C ASN A 57 5.94 6.16 -11.61
N ALA A 58 6.69 5.26 -10.95
CA ALA A 58 6.57 5.02 -9.52
C ALA A 58 6.75 6.29 -8.66
N PRO A 59 7.84 7.09 -8.83
CA PRO A 59 8.00 8.33 -8.08
C PRO A 59 6.84 9.32 -8.23
N THR A 60 6.30 9.46 -9.44
CA THR A 60 5.18 10.37 -9.71
C THR A 60 3.91 9.87 -9.06
N THR A 61 3.55 8.60 -9.24
CA THR A 61 2.36 7.99 -8.62
C THR A 61 2.42 8.11 -7.10
N GLN A 62 3.59 7.84 -6.50
CA GLN A 62 3.77 7.94 -5.06
C GLN A 62 3.56 9.37 -4.56
N LYS A 63 4.08 10.39 -5.26
CA LYS A 63 3.80 11.80 -4.94
C LYS A 63 2.32 12.14 -5.04
N LEU A 64 1.60 11.62 -6.04
CA LEU A 64 0.16 11.84 -6.18
C LEU A 64 -0.63 11.24 -4.99
N ILE A 65 -0.21 10.07 -4.50
CA ILE A 65 -0.82 9.40 -3.34
C ILE A 65 -0.53 10.19 -2.06
N ILE A 66 0.73 10.60 -1.83
CA ILE A 66 1.12 11.40 -0.66
C ILE A 66 0.32 12.71 -0.61
N ASN A 67 0.14 13.38 -1.75
CA ASN A 67 -0.63 14.61 -1.82
C ASN A 67 -2.16 14.38 -1.78
N GLY A 68 -2.63 13.13 -1.82
CA GLY A 68 -4.05 12.80 -1.78
C GLY A 68 -4.82 13.12 -3.07
N TYR A 69 -4.15 13.17 -4.21
CA TYR A 69 -4.80 13.46 -5.50
C TYR A 69 -5.38 12.21 -6.16
N VAL A 70 -4.88 11.02 -5.79
CA VAL A 70 -5.38 9.75 -6.31
C VAL A 70 -6.63 9.34 -5.55
N ARG A 71 -7.70 9.00 -6.28
CA ARG A 71 -8.91 8.40 -5.73
C ARG A 71 -8.94 6.90 -5.95
N GLU A 72 -8.57 6.44 -7.14
CA GLU A 72 -8.54 5.00 -7.46
C GLU A 72 -7.41 4.71 -8.46
N ILE A 73 -6.69 3.60 -8.26
CA ILE A 73 -5.86 2.98 -9.29
C ILE A 73 -6.55 1.68 -9.67
N TYR A 74 -6.83 1.49 -10.95
CA TYR A 74 -7.65 0.40 -11.46
C TYR A 74 -6.94 -0.35 -12.58
N VAL A 75 -6.97 -1.69 -12.51
CA VAL A 75 -6.44 -2.60 -13.52
C VAL A 75 -7.53 -3.58 -13.93
N TYR A 76 -7.62 -3.84 -15.22
CA TYR A 76 -8.65 -4.69 -15.82
C TYR A 76 -8.06 -5.50 -16.98
N LEU A 77 -7.85 -6.79 -16.75
CA LEU A 77 -7.10 -7.67 -17.65
C LEU A 77 -7.67 -9.10 -17.66
N PRO A 78 -7.48 -9.87 -18.74
CA PRO A 78 -7.96 -11.26 -18.83
C PRO A 78 -7.14 -12.22 -17.96
N GLU A 79 -5.89 -11.84 -17.65
CA GLU A 79 -5.00 -12.51 -16.72
C GLU A 79 -4.23 -11.45 -15.92
N LEU A 80 -4.02 -11.71 -14.64
CA LEU A 80 -3.31 -10.82 -13.72
C LEU A 80 -2.04 -11.47 -13.18
N LEU A 81 -1.96 -12.80 -13.12
CA LEU A 81 -0.80 -13.52 -12.57
C LEU A 81 0.51 -13.26 -13.34
N VAL A 82 0.43 -13.00 -14.66
CA VAL A 82 1.62 -12.60 -15.45
C VAL A 82 2.18 -11.24 -15.02
N HIS A 83 1.38 -10.43 -14.34
CA HIS A 83 1.76 -9.12 -13.79
C HIS A 83 2.04 -9.15 -12.28
N ARG A 84 2.21 -10.33 -11.67
CA ARG A 84 2.40 -10.53 -10.22
C ARG A 84 3.31 -9.48 -9.57
N ASN A 85 4.53 -9.34 -10.06
CA ASN A 85 5.52 -8.42 -9.47
C ASN A 85 5.07 -6.96 -9.58
N LYS A 86 4.42 -6.58 -10.69
CA LYS A 86 3.94 -5.20 -10.90
C LYS A 86 2.76 -4.86 -9.99
N ILE A 87 1.90 -5.83 -9.71
CA ILE A 87 0.80 -5.67 -8.74
C ILE A 87 1.37 -5.57 -7.30
N ILE A 88 2.35 -6.40 -6.95
CA ILE A 88 3.05 -6.31 -5.65
C ILE A 88 3.72 -4.95 -5.48
N ASP A 89 4.45 -4.48 -6.49
CA ASP A 89 5.14 -3.18 -6.47
C ASP A 89 4.14 -2.03 -6.29
N LEU A 90 3.01 -2.07 -6.99
CA LEU A 90 1.96 -1.07 -6.89
C LEU A 90 1.29 -1.06 -5.51
N THR A 91 1.02 -2.23 -4.93
CA THR A 91 0.51 -2.35 -3.56
C THR A 91 1.49 -1.75 -2.56
N ARG A 92 2.78 -2.12 -2.65
CA ARG A 92 3.83 -1.57 -1.77
C ARG A 92 3.96 -0.06 -1.90
N LEU A 93 3.97 0.43 -3.14
CA LEU A 93 4.03 1.85 -3.43
C LEU A 93 2.85 2.62 -2.82
N SER A 94 1.66 2.03 -2.88
CA SER A 94 0.42 2.60 -2.34
C SER A 94 0.46 2.70 -0.82
N VAL A 95 0.81 1.61 -0.14
CA VAL A 95 0.94 1.58 1.32
C VAL A 95 2.04 2.55 1.79
N TYR A 96 3.20 2.54 1.14
CA TYR A 96 4.30 3.43 1.51
C TYR A 96 3.92 4.91 1.34
N GLY A 97 3.21 5.24 0.25
CA GLY A 97 2.70 6.60 0.04
C GLY A 97 1.78 7.07 1.18
N LEU A 98 0.93 6.18 1.70
CA LEU A 98 0.06 6.48 2.84
C LEU A 98 0.84 6.58 4.16
N LEU A 99 1.82 5.72 4.38
CA LEU A 99 2.71 5.81 5.55
C LEU A 99 3.46 7.14 5.58
N TYR A 100 4.04 7.57 4.46
CA TYR A 100 4.70 8.88 4.35
C TYR A 100 3.73 10.03 4.61
N LYS A 101 2.51 9.94 4.07
CA LYS A 101 1.46 10.95 4.27
C LYS A 101 1.04 11.07 5.73
N LYS A 102 0.96 9.96 6.47
CA LYS A 102 0.56 9.95 7.89
C LYS A 102 1.71 10.33 8.84
N MET A 103 2.94 9.96 8.48
CA MET A 103 4.13 10.25 9.29
C MET A 103 4.35 11.75 9.49
N ASN A 104 4.28 12.54 8.41
CA ASN A 104 4.56 13.99 8.48
C ASN A 104 3.68 14.75 9.51
N PRO A 105 2.34 14.60 9.52
CA PRO A 105 1.50 15.17 10.57
C PRO A 105 1.86 14.69 11.99
N THR A 106 2.29 13.43 12.15
CA THR A 106 2.63 12.87 13.46
C THR A 106 3.96 13.43 13.98
N LEU A 107 4.97 13.54 13.11
CA LEU A 107 6.24 14.21 13.39
C LEU A 107 6.02 15.69 13.73
N ALA A 108 5.20 16.40 12.94
CA ALA A 108 4.87 17.78 13.20
C ALA A 108 4.21 17.95 14.58
N LYS A 109 3.27 17.08 14.95
CA LYS A 109 2.62 17.10 16.26
C LYS A 109 3.64 16.88 17.39
N LEU A 110 4.53 15.89 17.25
CA LEU A 110 5.60 15.62 18.22
C LEU A 110 6.45 16.86 18.49
N LEU A 111 6.89 17.56 17.43
CA LEU A 111 7.70 18.77 17.58
C LEU A 111 6.91 19.95 18.15
N LEU A 112 5.69 20.20 17.66
CA LEU A 112 4.85 21.31 18.10
C LEU A 112 4.44 21.18 19.58
N GLN A 113 4.33 19.94 20.08
CA GLN A 113 4.03 19.65 21.48
C GLN A 113 5.28 19.59 22.36
N SER A 114 6.48 19.75 21.80
CA SER A 114 7.71 19.76 22.58
C SER A 114 7.75 20.99 23.51
N PRO A 115 8.34 20.88 24.71
CA PRO A 115 8.46 22.01 25.64
C PRO A 115 9.18 23.21 25.02
N VAL A 116 10.11 22.97 24.08
CA VAL A 116 10.88 24.01 23.39
C VAL A 116 9.99 24.88 22.53
N ILE A 117 9.12 24.28 21.71
CA ILE A 117 8.21 25.05 20.84
C ILE A 117 7.12 25.74 21.67
N LEU A 118 6.64 25.09 22.74
CA LEU A 118 5.69 25.71 23.66
C LEU A 118 6.29 26.95 24.34
N GLU A 119 7.55 26.88 24.77
CA GLU A 119 8.25 28.02 25.38
C GLU A 119 8.56 29.12 24.34
N PHE A 120 9.02 28.73 23.15
CA PHE A 120 9.20 29.66 22.03
C PHE A 120 7.92 30.45 21.74
N ASN A 121 6.76 29.77 21.75
CA ASN A 121 5.45 30.39 21.53
C ASN A 121 5.04 31.35 22.65
N LYS A 122 5.42 31.08 23.91
CA LYS A 122 5.19 32.01 25.03
C LYS A 122 6.05 33.27 24.90
N GLN A 123 7.30 33.11 24.50
CA GLN A 123 8.24 34.22 24.33
C GLN A 123 7.95 35.04 23.06
N ASN A 124 7.31 34.44 22.05
CA ASN A 124 6.98 35.08 20.78
C ASN A 124 5.48 34.94 20.43
N PRO A 125 4.57 35.62 21.15
CA PRO A 125 3.12 35.43 20.95
C PRO A 125 2.63 35.77 19.54
N THR A 126 3.23 36.77 18.89
CA THR A 126 2.84 37.24 17.55
C THR A 126 3.33 36.34 16.43
N SER A 127 4.37 35.54 16.65
CA SER A 127 4.93 34.57 15.69
C SER A 127 4.79 33.13 16.18
N ALA A 128 3.77 32.84 16.99
CA ALA A 128 3.58 31.54 17.59
C ALA A 128 3.30 30.44 16.54
N ILE A 129 4.09 29.38 16.60
CA ILE A 129 4.00 28.20 15.75
C ILE A 129 3.10 27.18 16.43
N ARG A 130 1.79 27.26 16.17
CA ARG A 130 0.78 26.34 16.72
C ARG A 130 0.41 25.22 15.75
N SER A 131 0.72 25.40 14.47
CA SER A 131 0.43 24.47 13.39
C SER A 131 1.52 24.57 12.34
N LEU A 132 1.72 23.48 11.58
CA LEU A 132 2.62 23.47 10.43
C LEU A 132 2.20 24.48 9.33
N SER A 133 0.93 24.91 9.32
CA SER A 133 0.44 25.96 8.42
C SER A 133 0.97 27.36 8.76
N HIS A 134 1.43 27.59 10.00
CA HIS A 134 2.05 28.87 10.40
C HIS A 134 3.48 29.02 9.89
N VAL A 135 4.08 27.93 9.37
CA VAL A 135 5.40 27.96 8.74
C VAL A 135 5.19 27.96 7.22
N PRO A 136 5.43 29.09 6.52
CA PRO A 136 5.32 29.13 5.07
C PRO A 136 6.30 28.15 4.43
N LEU A 137 5.80 27.28 3.53
CA LEU A 137 6.61 26.22 2.92
C LEU A 137 7.83 26.78 2.18
N GLU A 138 7.66 27.85 1.40
CA GLU A 138 8.75 28.45 0.63
C GLU A 138 9.82 29.09 1.52
N GLN A 139 9.41 29.64 2.68
CA GLN A 139 10.36 30.16 3.66
C GLN A 139 11.15 29.02 4.31
N ALA A 140 10.48 27.95 4.74
CA ALA A 140 11.16 26.77 5.30
C ALA A 140 12.15 26.18 4.30
N LYS A 141 11.72 25.93 3.06
CA LYS A 141 12.61 25.46 1.98
C LYS A 141 13.82 26.37 1.80
N LYS A 142 13.62 27.69 1.75
CA LYS A 142 14.72 28.67 1.60
C LYS A 142 15.71 28.57 2.75
N ILE A 143 15.22 28.52 4.00
CA ILE A 143 16.09 28.39 5.19
C ILE A 143 16.83 27.06 5.18
N MET A 144 16.14 25.96 4.88
CA MET A 144 16.72 24.62 4.82
C MET A 144 17.78 24.51 3.71
N ALA A 145 17.56 25.17 2.57
CA ALA A 145 18.55 25.26 1.48
C ALA A 145 19.76 26.12 1.87
N GLN A 146 19.54 27.27 2.52
CA GLN A 146 20.63 28.13 3.02
C GLN A 146 21.48 27.41 4.08
N LYS A 147 20.86 26.52 4.87
CA LYS A 147 21.51 25.72 5.91
C LYS A 147 21.66 24.26 5.52
N ALA A 148 21.92 23.96 4.23
CA ALA A 148 21.96 22.60 3.70
C ALA A 148 22.91 21.67 4.46
N GLN A 149 24.14 22.12 4.78
CA GLN A 149 25.08 21.32 5.58
C GLN A 149 24.52 20.94 6.95
N ARG A 150 23.82 21.88 7.61
CA ARG A 150 23.21 21.61 8.91
C ARG A 150 22.02 20.67 8.79
N LYS A 151 21.23 20.79 7.71
CA LYS A 151 20.17 19.82 7.40
C LYS A 151 20.73 18.41 7.25
N GLU A 152 21.80 18.26 6.48
CA GLU A 152 22.46 16.97 6.22
C GLU A 152 22.95 16.33 7.52
N ILE A 153 23.55 17.11 8.43
CA ILE A 153 23.94 16.63 9.76
C ILE A 153 22.73 16.13 10.55
N LEU A 154 21.63 16.90 10.59
CA LEU A 154 20.41 16.49 11.30
C LEU A 154 19.80 15.21 10.71
N GLU A 155 19.79 15.08 9.38
CA GLU A 155 19.32 13.87 8.69
C GLU A 155 20.20 12.66 9.01
N LEU A 156 21.53 12.83 9.04
CA LEU A 156 22.48 11.78 9.38
C LEU A 156 22.35 11.33 10.84
N GLU A 157 22.22 12.26 11.79
CA GLU A 157 22.05 11.93 13.20
C GLU A 157 20.76 11.14 13.45
N ILE A 158 19.64 11.59 12.88
CA ILE A 158 18.37 10.86 12.97
C ILE A 158 18.48 9.49 12.30
N ARG A 159 19.12 9.40 11.13
CA ARG A 159 19.35 8.12 10.45
C ARG A 159 20.14 7.15 11.31
N ASN A 160 21.27 7.57 11.87
CA ASN A 160 22.14 6.70 12.67
C ASN A 160 21.40 6.18 13.90
N GLU A 161 20.68 7.07 14.58
CA GLU A 161 19.85 6.78 15.73
C GLU A 161 18.75 5.75 15.38
N VAL A 162 18.12 5.85 14.20
CA VAL A 162 17.17 4.82 13.72
C VAL A 162 17.86 3.51 13.35
N VAL A 163 19.03 3.56 12.71
CA VAL A 163 19.80 2.36 12.32
C VAL A 163 20.23 1.56 13.55
N GLU A 164 20.73 2.23 14.59
CA GLU A 164 21.11 1.58 15.85
C GLU A 164 19.92 0.82 16.44
N ARG A 165 18.74 1.44 16.51
CA ARG A 165 17.50 0.74 16.95
C ARG A 165 17.17 -0.49 16.11
N ILE A 166 17.28 -0.39 14.79
CA ILE A 166 16.98 -1.52 13.89
C ILE A 166 17.96 -2.68 14.13
N LEU A 167 19.24 -2.39 14.36
CA LEU A 167 20.27 -3.40 14.59
C LEU A 167 20.14 -4.05 15.98
N GLU A 168 19.70 -3.29 16.98
CA GLU A 168 19.48 -3.76 18.35
C GLU A 168 18.16 -4.54 18.51
N ASP A 169 17.20 -4.40 17.60
CA ASP A 169 15.94 -5.14 17.67
C ASP A 169 16.16 -6.63 17.38
N ALA A 170 16.12 -7.44 18.45
CA ALA A 170 16.26 -8.88 18.42
C ALA A 170 15.07 -9.60 17.74
N ASN A 171 13.93 -8.93 17.56
CA ASN A 171 12.75 -9.51 16.93
C ASN A 171 12.76 -9.38 15.40
N LEU A 172 13.70 -8.61 14.84
CA LEU A 172 13.85 -8.46 13.40
C LEU A 172 14.79 -9.53 12.83
N SER A 173 14.33 -10.17 11.76
CA SER A 173 15.20 -11.01 10.94
C SER A 173 16.27 -10.15 10.24
N GLU A 174 17.40 -10.76 9.85
CA GLU A 174 18.43 -10.07 9.05
C GLU A 174 17.87 -9.49 7.74
N GLU A 175 16.90 -10.17 7.12
CA GLU A 175 16.24 -9.69 5.91
C GLU A 175 15.38 -8.44 6.19
N ASP A 176 14.62 -8.45 7.29
CA ASP A 176 13.81 -7.29 7.71
C ASP A 176 14.68 -6.09 8.07
N ARG A 177 15.82 -6.32 8.75
CA ARG A 177 16.79 -5.26 9.08
C ARG A 177 17.29 -4.57 7.83
N LEU A 178 17.72 -5.35 6.82
CA LEU A 178 18.17 -4.83 5.53
C LEU A 178 17.05 -4.06 4.82
N MET A 179 15.82 -4.56 4.87
CA MET A 179 14.66 -3.90 4.26
C MET A 179 14.33 -2.56 4.93
N HIS A 180 14.37 -2.50 6.26
CA HIS A 180 14.14 -1.29 7.04
C HIS A 180 15.23 -0.25 6.77
N ILE A 181 16.51 -0.64 6.82
CA ILE A 181 17.65 0.26 6.53
C ILE A 181 17.53 0.80 5.09
N LYS A 182 17.20 -0.04 4.10
CA LYS A 182 17.01 0.40 2.72
C LYS A 182 15.82 1.36 2.55
N SER A 183 14.78 1.21 3.37
CA SER A 183 13.58 2.06 3.29
C SER A 183 13.76 3.40 4.02
N LEU A 184 14.61 3.44 5.05
CA LEU A 184 14.88 4.62 5.89
C LEU A 184 15.24 5.85 5.07
N ASP A 185 16.08 5.72 4.04
CA ASP A 185 16.45 6.79 3.11
C ASP A 185 15.24 7.52 2.54
N LYS A 186 14.23 6.75 2.12
CA LYS A 186 13.02 7.32 1.55
C LYS A 186 12.19 8.00 2.63
N PHE A 187 12.05 7.39 3.81
CA PHE A 187 11.32 8.00 4.93
C PHE A 187 11.91 9.36 5.31
N VAL A 188 13.22 9.44 5.55
CA VAL A 188 13.92 10.69 5.89
C VAL A 188 13.75 11.73 4.79
N LYS A 189 13.91 11.33 3.53
CA LYS A 189 13.78 12.22 2.37
C LYS A 189 12.35 12.77 2.15
N PHE A 190 11.32 12.02 2.54
CA PHE A 190 9.92 12.46 2.41
C PHE A 190 9.43 13.33 3.58
N ILE A 191 10.28 13.58 4.58
CA ILE A 191 9.98 14.53 5.65
C ILE A 191 9.91 15.94 5.09
N ASP A 192 8.82 16.64 5.41
CA ASP A 192 8.57 18.02 4.97
C ASP A 192 9.63 18.99 5.53
N ASP A 193 10.13 19.91 4.71
CA ASP A 193 11.14 20.90 5.13
C ASP A 193 10.69 21.77 6.31
N ARG A 194 9.38 21.97 6.50
CA ARG A 194 8.85 22.66 7.68
C ARG A 194 9.08 21.87 8.96
N ILE A 195 9.03 20.54 8.90
CA ILE A 195 9.31 19.66 10.04
C ILE A 195 10.80 19.71 10.37
N TRP A 196 11.67 19.65 9.36
CA TRP A 196 13.12 19.84 9.56
C TRP A 196 13.46 21.20 10.15
N TYR A 197 12.77 22.26 9.71
CA TYR A 197 12.91 23.59 10.28
C TYR A 197 12.52 23.63 11.77
N LEU A 198 11.37 23.05 12.14
CA LEU A 198 10.97 22.93 13.54
C LEU A 198 11.98 22.13 14.37
N TYR A 199 12.47 21.02 13.82
CA TYR A 199 13.47 20.19 14.49
C TYR A 199 14.78 20.96 14.69
N MET A 200 15.20 21.80 13.74
CA MET A 200 16.38 22.65 13.88
C MET A 200 16.27 23.65 15.05
N ILE A 201 15.06 24.19 15.31
CA ILE A 201 14.81 25.05 16.48
C ILE A 201 14.98 24.23 17.76
N VAL A 202 14.37 23.05 17.83
CA VAL A 202 14.47 22.15 18.98
C VAL A 202 15.92 21.71 19.24
N TYR A 203 16.66 21.44 18.17
CA TYR A 203 18.05 20.98 18.22
C TYR A 203 19.00 22.00 18.86
N ALA A 204 18.66 23.29 18.81
CA ALA A 204 19.44 24.35 19.48
C ALA A 204 19.19 24.42 21.00
N SER A 205 18.32 23.57 21.55
CA SER A 205 17.95 23.56 22.97
C SER A 205 18.62 22.41 23.74
N PRO A 206 18.62 22.48 25.10
CA PRO A 206 19.06 21.36 25.95
C PRO A 206 18.23 20.08 25.78
N LEU A 207 17.02 20.15 25.24
CA LEU A 207 16.12 19.00 25.06
C LEU A 207 16.39 18.22 23.76
N LYS A 208 17.45 18.57 23.01
CA LYS A 208 17.76 17.97 21.71
C LYS A 208 17.83 16.44 21.73
N GLU A 209 18.46 15.83 22.74
CA GLU A 209 18.66 14.37 22.77
C GLU A 209 17.35 13.64 23.00
N LYS A 210 16.50 14.15 23.91
CA LYS A 210 15.17 13.58 24.15
C LYS A 210 14.30 13.64 22.90
N VAL A 211 14.24 14.80 22.23
CA VAL A 211 13.41 14.94 21.03
C VAL A 211 13.99 14.17 19.85
N LYS A 212 15.32 14.08 19.72
CA LYS A 212 16.00 13.21 18.74
C LYS A 212 15.58 11.76 18.93
N TYR A 213 15.60 11.27 20.17
CA TYR A 213 15.15 9.91 20.51
C TYR A 213 13.68 9.68 20.11
N GLU A 214 12.77 10.57 20.51
CA GLU A 214 11.34 10.45 20.17
C GLU A 214 11.07 10.55 18.66
N PHE A 215 11.82 11.39 17.95
CA PHE A 215 11.73 11.54 16.49
C PHE A 215 12.18 10.26 15.77
N ALA A 216 13.30 9.69 16.19
CA ALA A 216 13.83 8.44 15.64
C ALA A 216 12.91 7.24 15.96
N ASP A 217 12.40 7.15 17.19
CA ASP A 217 11.43 6.14 17.61
C ASP A 217 10.17 6.18 16.73
N LEU A 218 9.67 7.38 16.43
CA LEU A 218 8.53 7.52 15.55
C LEU A 218 8.84 7.00 14.13
N ILE A 219 10.00 7.34 13.54
CA ILE A 219 10.39 6.80 12.22
C ILE A 219 10.50 5.28 12.25
N ALA A 220 11.15 4.71 13.27
CA ALA A 220 11.27 3.26 13.43
C ALA A 220 9.89 2.59 13.46
N SER A 221 8.95 3.15 14.24
CA SER A 221 7.57 2.64 14.31
C SER A 221 6.82 2.69 12.97
N TYR A 222 7.19 3.59 12.05
CA TYR A 222 6.63 3.64 10.69
C TYR A 222 7.34 2.69 9.72
N LEU A 223 8.63 2.39 9.95
CA LEU A 223 9.35 1.35 9.22
C LEU A 223 8.75 -0.03 9.54
N ASP A 224 8.42 -0.32 10.79
CA ASP A 224 7.78 -1.58 11.15
C ASP A 224 6.44 -1.78 10.42
N ARG A 225 5.68 -0.70 10.23
CA ARG A 225 4.41 -0.71 9.47
C ARG A 225 4.60 -1.03 7.98
N THR A 226 5.82 -1.02 7.46
CA THR A 226 6.07 -1.43 6.07
C THR A 226 5.81 -2.93 5.85
N LYS A 227 5.87 -3.76 6.90
CA LYS A 227 5.51 -5.19 6.84
C LYS A 227 4.07 -5.41 6.37
N ILE A 228 3.15 -4.50 6.73
CA ILE A 228 1.76 -4.49 6.26
C ILE A 228 1.70 -4.53 4.73
N ALA A 229 2.59 -3.80 4.05
CA ALA A 229 2.64 -3.78 2.59
C ALA A 229 2.99 -5.15 1.99
N THR A 230 3.89 -5.90 2.63
CA THR A 230 4.29 -7.24 2.20
C THR A 230 3.18 -8.25 2.45
N HIS A 231 2.60 -8.28 3.66
CA HIS A 231 1.48 -9.17 3.96
C HIS A 231 0.27 -8.89 3.08
N LEU A 232 -0.08 -7.62 2.88
CA LEU A 232 -1.16 -7.20 2.00
C LEU A 232 -0.92 -7.64 0.55
N ALA A 233 0.30 -7.48 0.03
CA ALA A 233 0.63 -7.95 -1.30
C ALA A 233 0.47 -9.47 -1.45
N ASN A 234 0.84 -10.26 -0.42
CA ASN A 234 0.64 -11.71 -0.42
C ASN A 234 -0.85 -12.07 -0.45
N VAL A 235 -1.67 -11.45 0.40
CA VAL A 235 -3.13 -11.65 0.39
C VAL A 235 -3.73 -11.31 -0.98
N ILE A 236 -3.32 -10.20 -1.59
CA ILE A 236 -3.84 -9.82 -2.91
C ILE A 236 -3.45 -10.85 -3.97
N MET A 237 -2.23 -11.37 -3.95
CA MET A 237 -1.79 -12.39 -4.92
C MET A 237 -2.54 -13.70 -4.76
N GLU A 238 -2.83 -14.11 -3.54
CA GLU A 238 -3.73 -15.23 -3.24
C GLU A 238 -5.14 -15.00 -3.83
N LEU A 239 -5.74 -13.84 -3.59
CA LEU A 239 -7.06 -13.49 -4.11
C LEU A 239 -7.07 -13.46 -5.65
N VAL A 240 -6.05 -12.86 -6.27
CA VAL A 240 -5.88 -12.81 -7.72
C VAL A 240 -5.73 -14.22 -8.31
N GLN A 241 -4.93 -15.08 -7.68
CA GLN A 241 -4.72 -16.44 -8.12
C GLN A 241 -6.00 -17.27 -8.07
N ASN A 242 -6.76 -17.14 -6.98
CA ASN A 242 -8.06 -17.80 -6.84
C ASN A 242 -9.09 -17.28 -7.84
N ALA A 243 -9.13 -15.96 -8.06
CA ALA A 243 -10.01 -15.31 -9.03
C ALA A 243 -9.70 -15.75 -10.46
N GLU A 244 -8.42 -15.71 -10.87
CA GLU A 244 -7.99 -16.11 -12.22
C GLU A 244 -8.30 -17.60 -12.49
N LYS A 245 -7.99 -18.48 -11.53
CA LYS A 245 -8.32 -19.90 -11.63
C LYS A 245 -9.83 -20.10 -11.79
N ALA A 246 -10.64 -19.49 -10.93
CA ALA A 246 -12.10 -19.64 -10.99
C ALA A 246 -12.69 -19.12 -12.31
N ASN A 247 -12.17 -18.01 -12.85
CA ASN A 247 -12.57 -17.48 -14.15
C ASN A 247 -12.28 -18.49 -15.28
N PHE A 248 -11.08 -19.06 -15.27
CA PHE A 248 -10.62 -20.01 -16.27
C PHE A 248 -11.33 -21.37 -16.17
N ASP A 249 -11.51 -21.91 -14.97
CA ASP A 249 -12.28 -23.15 -14.75
C ASP A 249 -13.68 -23.01 -15.34
N LYS A 250 -14.34 -21.88 -15.07
CA LYS A 250 -15.66 -21.57 -15.60
C LYS A 250 -15.68 -21.49 -17.12
N LEU A 251 -14.72 -20.79 -17.74
CA LEU A 251 -14.60 -20.70 -19.19
C LEU A 251 -14.38 -22.08 -19.84
N LEU A 252 -13.52 -22.92 -19.25
CA LEU A 252 -13.27 -24.26 -19.76
C LEU A 252 -14.51 -25.15 -19.69
N MET A 253 -15.28 -25.06 -18.60
CA MET A 253 -16.57 -25.76 -18.45
C MET A 253 -17.63 -25.25 -19.42
N GLU A 254 -17.78 -23.92 -19.58
CA GLU A 254 -18.73 -23.30 -20.51
C GLU A 254 -18.45 -23.72 -21.97
N MET A 255 -17.18 -23.95 -22.32
CA MET A 255 -16.78 -24.44 -23.65
C MET A 255 -16.83 -25.96 -23.80
N GLY A 256 -17.13 -26.71 -22.74
CA GLY A 256 -17.13 -28.18 -22.73
C GLY A 256 -15.75 -28.80 -22.94
N TRP A 257 -14.66 -28.07 -22.66
CA TRP A 257 -13.28 -28.56 -22.85
C TRP A 257 -12.77 -29.39 -21.68
N ILE A 258 -13.44 -29.30 -20.53
CA ILE A 258 -13.22 -30.12 -19.34
C ILE A 258 -14.57 -30.57 -18.78
N SER A 259 -14.59 -31.73 -18.15
CA SER A 259 -15.80 -32.24 -17.46
C SER A 259 -15.79 -31.95 -15.96
N SER A 260 -14.62 -31.65 -15.39
CA SER A 260 -14.42 -31.39 -13.97
C SER A 260 -13.36 -30.31 -13.74
N ALA A 261 -13.43 -29.61 -12.59
CA ALA A 261 -12.44 -28.58 -12.24
C ALA A 261 -11.04 -29.16 -12.02
N ASP A 262 -10.93 -30.46 -11.70
CA ASP A 262 -9.66 -31.14 -11.45
C ASP A 262 -8.81 -31.27 -12.73
N GLU A 263 -9.45 -31.31 -13.91
CA GLU A 263 -8.78 -31.34 -15.21
C GLU A 263 -8.15 -29.99 -15.59
N SER A 264 -8.60 -28.89 -14.99
CA SER A 264 -8.16 -27.52 -15.31
C SER A 264 -6.66 -27.31 -15.09
N PHE A 265 -6.08 -27.94 -14.07
CA PHE A 265 -4.66 -27.78 -13.77
C PHE A 265 -3.76 -28.15 -14.97
N SER A 266 -4.10 -29.23 -15.67
CA SER A 266 -3.37 -29.67 -16.87
C SER A 266 -3.45 -28.67 -18.02
N TRP A 267 -4.59 -27.96 -18.14
CA TRP A 267 -4.82 -26.91 -19.13
C TRP A 267 -4.00 -25.67 -18.82
N LEU A 268 -4.04 -25.21 -17.57
CA LEU A 268 -3.35 -24.00 -17.13
C LEU A 268 -1.82 -24.13 -17.18
N LYS A 269 -1.28 -25.34 -16.99
CA LYS A 269 0.16 -25.61 -17.09
C LYS A 269 0.70 -25.55 -18.53
N ASN A 270 -0.15 -25.78 -19.53
CA ASN A 270 0.25 -25.76 -20.95
C ASN A 270 0.16 -24.33 -21.51
N SER A 271 1.32 -23.77 -21.91
CA SER A 271 1.42 -22.38 -22.38
C SER A 271 0.52 -22.05 -23.58
N GLU A 272 0.42 -22.96 -24.56
CA GLU A 272 -0.39 -22.74 -25.77
C GLU A 272 -1.90 -22.82 -25.46
N LYS A 273 -2.31 -23.76 -24.61
CA LYS A 273 -3.69 -23.85 -24.13
C LYS A 273 -4.06 -22.61 -23.30
N ARG A 274 -3.16 -22.14 -22.44
CA ARG A 274 -3.36 -20.93 -21.62
C ARG A 274 -3.52 -19.68 -22.49
N LYS A 275 -2.69 -19.50 -23.54
CA LYS A 275 -2.85 -18.38 -24.49
C LYS A 275 -4.21 -18.38 -25.18
N LYS A 276 -4.70 -19.55 -25.62
CA LYS A 276 -6.04 -19.68 -26.22
C LYS A 276 -7.14 -19.29 -25.22
N LEU A 277 -7.01 -19.70 -23.96
CA LEU A 277 -7.97 -19.37 -22.91
C LEU A 277 -7.98 -17.88 -22.58
N VAL A 278 -6.80 -17.24 -22.52
CA VAL A 278 -6.67 -15.78 -22.31
C VAL A 278 -7.30 -15.00 -23.47
N ALA A 279 -7.07 -15.43 -24.72
CA ALA A 279 -7.69 -14.81 -25.89
C ALA A 279 -9.22 -14.97 -25.87
N LEU A 280 -9.72 -16.14 -25.47
CA LEU A 280 -11.15 -16.39 -25.29
C LEU A 280 -11.74 -15.46 -24.22
N ALA A 281 -11.11 -15.38 -23.04
CA ALA A 281 -11.53 -14.50 -21.96
C ALA A 281 -11.60 -13.03 -22.43
N ALA A 282 -10.62 -12.58 -23.21
CA ALA A 282 -10.62 -11.24 -23.78
C ALA A 282 -11.76 -11.03 -24.79
N SER A 283 -12.02 -11.99 -25.67
CA SER A 283 -13.10 -11.91 -26.66
C SER A 283 -14.49 -11.87 -26.04
N GLN A 284 -14.68 -12.56 -24.91
CA GLN A 284 -15.94 -12.61 -24.16
C GLN A 284 -16.05 -11.55 -23.06
N GLN A 285 -15.08 -10.63 -22.97
CA GLN A 285 -15.00 -9.59 -21.92
C GLN A 285 -15.03 -10.16 -20.48
N LYS A 286 -14.49 -11.36 -20.28
CA LYS A 286 -14.35 -12.03 -18.98
C LYS A 286 -13.04 -11.63 -18.31
N PHE A 287 -12.98 -10.36 -17.93
CA PHE A 287 -11.79 -9.76 -17.36
C PHE A 287 -11.85 -9.74 -15.83
N LEU A 288 -10.68 -9.92 -15.21
CA LEU A 288 -10.46 -9.74 -13.78
C LEU A 288 -10.21 -8.27 -13.49
N GLU A 289 -10.63 -7.82 -12.31
CA GLU A 289 -10.43 -6.44 -11.90
C GLU A 289 -9.69 -6.37 -10.56
N ILE A 290 -8.75 -5.43 -10.44
CA ILE A 290 -8.16 -5.02 -9.17
C ILE A 290 -8.16 -3.50 -9.05
N ALA A 291 -8.63 -2.99 -7.93
CA ALA A 291 -8.70 -1.58 -7.63
C ALA A 291 -8.07 -1.25 -6.27
N TRP A 292 -7.22 -0.22 -6.22
CA TRP A 292 -6.75 0.43 -4.99
C TRP A 292 -7.48 1.75 -4.85
N ARG A 293 -8.36 1.87 -3.87
CA ARG A 293 -9.19 3.05 -3.62
C ARG A 293 -8.67 3.79 -2.39
N PHE A 294 -8.41 5.07 -2.57
CA PHE A 294 -7.87 5.94 -1.54
C PHE A 294 -8.98 6.89 -1.12
N HIS A 295 -9.33 6.88 0.16
CA HIS A 295 -10.35 7.75 0.72
C HIS A 295 -9.71 8.89 1.51
N LYS A 296 -10.28 10.08 1.37
CA LYS A 296 -10.04 11.22 2.26
C LYS A 296 -11.11 11.18 3.33
N ASP A 297 -10.79 10.81 4.57
CA ASP A 297 -11.74 11.04 5.67
C ASP A 297 -11.64 12.53 6.07
N GLU A 298 -12.68 13.29 5.74
CA GLU A 298 -12.84 14.71 6.09
C GLU A 298 -13.75 14.89 7.32
N VAL A 299 -14.36 13.82 7.82
CA VAL A 299 -15.41 13.89 8.84
C VAL A 299 -14.82 13.53 10.20
N MET A 300 -14.80 14.53 11.09
CA MET A 300 -14.16 14.56 12.42
C MET A 300 -12.65 14.81 12.36
N HIS A 301 -12.12 15.60 13.30
CA HIS A 301 -10.74 16.12 13.34
C HIS A 301 -9.59 15.07 13.41
N LYS A 302 -9.83 13.81 13.03
CA LYS A 302 -8.84 12.78 12.76
C LYS A 302 -8.74 12.57 11.24
N LYS A 303 -7.59 12.93 10.67
CA LYS A 303 -7.26 12.59 9.27
C LYS A 303 -6.82 11.13 9.22
N ASP A 304 -7.79 10.23 9.28
CA ASP A 304 -7.52 8.82 9.05
C ASP A 304 -7.52 8.57 7.54
N TYR A 305 -6.56 7.77 7.06
CA TYR A 305 -6.40 7.52 5.63
C TYR A 305 -6.83 6.09 5.34
N ARG A 306 -7.94 5.92 4.63
CA ARG A 306 -8.45 4.60 4.30
C ARG A 306 -8.02 4.14 2.90
N LEU A 307 -7.53 2.92 2.83
CA LEU A 307 -7.20 2.19 1.62
C LEU A 307 -8.12 0.97 1.50
N ASP A 308 -8.93 0.96 0.45
CA ASP A 308 -9.75 -0.20 0.10
C ASP A 308 -9.13 -0.85 -1.13
N ILE A 309 -8.81 -2.14 -1.05
CA ILE A 309 -8.32 -2.95 -2.18
C ILE A 309 -9.39 -3.96 -2.54
N VAL A 310 -9.82 -3.91 -3.79
CA VAL A 310 -10.93 -4.72 -4.29
C VAL A 310 -10.43 -5.60 -5.43
N VAL A 311 -10.67 -6.91 -5.32
CA VAL A 311 -10.43 -7.90 -6.38
C VAL A 311 -11.79 -8.43 -6.84
N ARG A 312 -12.07 -8.31 -8.14
CA ARG A 312 -13.33 -8.75 -8.75
C ARG A 312 -13.10 -9.83 -9.80
N ASN A 313 -13.97 -10.83 -9.76
CA ASN A 313 -14.00 -11.94 -10.70
C ASN A 313 -15.39 -12.06 -11.36
N PRO A 314 -15.50 -12.20 -12.69
CA PRO A 314 -16.75 -12.55 -13.34
C PRO A 314 -17.32 -13.90 -12.87
N GLY A 315 -18.57 -13.93 -12.43
CA GLY A 315 -19.23 -15.11 -11.90
C GLY A 315 -19.74 -14.92 -10.48
N ILE A 316 -20.56 -15.85 -10.00
CA ILE A 316 -21.15 -15.84 -8.66
C ILE A 316 -20.64 -17.10 -7.96
N MET A 317 -20.26 -16.98 -6.69
CA MET A 317 -19.96 -18.15 -5.88
C MET A 317 -21.24 -18.94 -5.59
N THR A 318 -21.11 -20.26 -5.45
CA THR A 318 -22.20 -21.07 -4.94
C THR A 318 -22.43 -20.79 -3.46
N HIS A 319 -23.67 -20.97 -2.98
CA HIS A 319 -24.02 -20.76 -1.57
C HIS A 319 -23.16 -21.64 -0.62
N SER A 320 -22.81 -22.85 -1.05
CA SER A 320 -21.95 -23.75 -0.27
C SER A 320 -20.52 -23.21 -0.13
N THR A 321 -19.97 -22.59 -1.18
CA THR A 321 -18.65 -21.95 -1.16
C THR A 321 -18.66 -20.70 -0.29
N GLU A 322 -19.70 -19.87 -0.37
CA GLU A 322 -19.87 -18.68 0.49
C GLU A 322 -19.88 -19.05 1.98
N LYS A 323 -20.68 -20.07 2.36
CA LYS A 323 -20.74 -20.56 3.75
C LYS A 323 -19.39 -21.10 4.24
N LYS A 324 -18.68 -21.88 3.41
CA LYS A 324 -17.35 -22.42 3.74
C LYS A 324 -16.30 -21.32 3.89
N LEU A 325 -16.38 -20.28 3.07
CA LEU A 325 -15.44 -19.17 3.13
C LEU A 325 -15.68 -18.31 4.37
N ALA A 326 -16.94 -17.98 4.66
CA ALA A 326 -17.31 -17.20 5.84
C ALA A 326 -16.92 -17.91 7.15
N SER A 327 -17.10 -19.23 7.25
CA SER A 327 -16.68 -19.99 8.43
C SER A 327 -15.16 -19.96 8.60
N LYS A 328 -14.40 -20.07 7.51
CA LYS A 328 -12.94 -20.09 7.55
C LYS A 328 -12.32 -18.71 7.80
N MET A 329 -12.93 -17.62 7.34
CA MET A 329 -12.44 -16.25 7.60
C MET A 329 -12.53 -15.84 9.08
N ASN A 330 -13.42 -16.48 9.84
CA ASN A 330 -13.64 -16.18 11.26
C ASN A 330 -12.88 -17.14 12.20
N THR A 331 -12.08 -18.07 11.66
CA THR A 331 -11.31 -19.01 12.48
C THR A 331 -9.95 -18.38 12.82
N ASP A 332 -9.65 -18.19 14.10
CA ASP A 332 -8.34 -17.70 14.55
C ASP A 332 -7.29 -18.80 14.34
N VAL A 333 -6.19 -18.47 13.63
CA VAL A 333 -5.12 -19.42 13.25
C VAL A 333 -3.85 -19.18 14.09
N THR A 334 -4.02 -18.78 15.35
CA THR A 334 -2.97 -18.20 16.19
C THR A 334 -1.79 -19.12 16.52
N ASP A 335 -1.86 -20.42 16.23
CA ASP A 335 -0.84 -21.41 16.61
C ASP A 335 -0.20 -22.18 15.43
N THR A 336 -0.47 -21.82 14.18
CA THR A 336 0.12 -22.53 13.02
C THR A 336 1.21 -21.68 12.37
N SER A 337 2.47 -22.15 12.44
CA SER A 337 3.54 -21.49 11.68
C SER A 337 3.34 -21.73 10.18
N LEU A 338 3.75 -20.76 9.34
CA LEU A 338 3.74 -20.91 7.87
C LEU A 338 4.43 -22.22 7.45
N SER A 339 5.54 -22.56 8.10
CA SER A 339 6.35 -23.76 7.86
C SER A 339 5.58 -25.06 8.11
N ASP A 340 4.83 -25.12 9.21
CA ASP A 340 4.04 -26.30 9.58
C ASP A 340 2.88 -26.49 8.58
N PHE A 341 2.23 -25.39 8.18
CA PHE A 341 1.17 -25.42 7.18
C PHE A 341 1.68 -25.88 5.79
N PHE A 342 2.87 -25.45 5.37
CA PHE A 342 3.51 -25.93 4.13
C PHE A 342 3.94 -27.40 4.20
N SER A 343 4.26 -27.91 5.39
CA SER A 343 4.67 -29.30 5.58
C SER A 343 3.49 -30.30 5.58
N GLU A 344 2.32 -29.87 6.07
CA GLU A 344 1.09 -30.67 6.06
C GLU A 344 0.35 -30.63 4.71
N SER A 345 0.54 -29.57 3.91
CA SER A 345 -0.06 -29.42 2.59
C SER A 345 0.75 -30.11 1.47
N LYS A 346 1.10 -31.39 1.66
CA LYS A 346 1.79 -32.22 0.65
C LYS A 346 1.00 -32.47 -0.65
N GLU A 347 -0.23 -31.97 -0.76
CA GLU A 347 -0.95 -31.91 -2.03
C GLU A 347 -1.27 -30.45 -2.37
N GLU A 348 -0.63 -29.96 -3.43
CA GLU A 348 -0.91 -28.69 -4.11
C GLU A 348 -2.38 -28.59 -4.52
N LYS A 349 -3.26 -28.18 -3.60
CA LYS A 349 -4.60 -27.69 -3.94
C LYS A 349 -4.56 -26.18 -3.96
N LEU A 350 -4.30 -25.62 -5.15
CA LEU A 350 -4.71 -24.26 -5.50
C LEU A 350 -6.14 -24.02 -4.99
N GLY A 351 -6.30 -23.17 -3.97
CA GLY A 351 -7.59 -22.90 -3.30
C GLY A 351 -7.81 -23.57 -1.93
N ALA A 352 -6.79 -24.17 -1.30
CA ALA A 352 -6.92 -24.91 -0.03
C ALA A 352 -7.17 -24.06 1.23
N GLY A 353 -6.99 -22.73 1.17
CA GLY A 353 -7.19 -21.82 2.31
C GLY A 353 -5.95 -21.07 2.80
N LEU A 354 -4.83 -21.13 2.07
CA LEU A 354 -3.62 -20.34 2.34
C LEU A 354 -3.92 -18.83 2.46
N GLY A 355 -4.84 -18.31 1.66
CA GLY A 355 -5.23 -16.90 1.68
C GLY A 355 -5.86 -16.45 2.99
N LEU A 356 -6.45 -17.37 3.74
CA LEU A 356 -7.03 -17.10 5.06
C LEU A 356 -5.94 -16.95 6.12
N LEU A 357 -4.86 -17.73 6.00
CA LEU A 357 -3.69 -17.62 6.86
C LEU A 357 -3.00 -16.26 6.66
N TYR A 358 -2.81 -15.84 5.39
CA TYR A 358 -2.27 -14.50 5.11
C TYR A 358 -3.18 -13.36 5.60
N ILE A 359 -4.50 -13.53 5.55
CA ILE A 359 -5.46 -12.58 6.13
C ILE A 359 -5.30 -12.51 7.66
N SER A 360 -5.12 -13.65 8.34
CA SER A 360 -4.88 -13.69 9.80
C SER A 360 -3.59 -12.93 10.17
N TYR A 361 -2.48 -13.22 9.49
CA TYR A 361 -1.22 -12.49 9.72
C TYR A 361 -1.35 -11.00 9.44
N LEU A 362 -2.02 -10.62 8.34
CA LEU A 362 -2.23 -9.21 8.02
C LEU A 362 -3.07 -8.51 9.11
N LYS A 363 -4.10 -9.18 9.64
CA LYS A 363 -4.94 -8.68 10.74
C LYS A 363 -4.10 -8.47 12.01
N GLU A 364 -3.25 -9.41 12.38
CA GLU A 364 -2.35 -9.29 13.54
C GLU A 364 -1.37 -8.13 13.37
N GLU A 365 -0.73 -8.00 12.21
CA GLU A 365 0.20 -6.89 11.94
C GLU A 365 -0.51 -5.53 11.94
N CYS A 366 -1.75 -5.46 11.44
CA CYS A 366 -2.56 -4.25 11.55
C CYS A 366 -2.91 -3.92 13.01
N GLN A 367 -3.25 -4.93 13.83
CA GLN A 367 -3.54 -4.74 15.26
C GLN A 367 -2.32 -4.24 16.03
N LYS A 368 -1.13 -4.82 15.80
CA LYS A 368 0.14 -4.35 16.39
C LYS A 368 0.42 -2.90 16.02
N ALA A 369 0.16 -2.53 14.77
CA ALA A 369 0.30 -1.17 14.26
C ALA A 369 -0.84 -0.20 14.66
N LYS A 370 -1.86 -0.67 15.40
CA LYS A 370 -3.07 0.07 15.79
C LYS A 370 -3.85 0.62 14.58
N LEU A 371 -3.97 -0.19 13.53
CA LEU A 371 -4.74 0.12 12.33
C LEU A 371 -6.05 -0.69 12.31
N ASP A 372 -7.13 -0.09 11.82
CA ASP A 372 -8.38 -0.82 11.64
C ASP A 372 -8.32 -1.64 10.34
N PHE A 373 -8.54 -2.95 10.46
CA PHE A 373 -8.54 -3.90 9.35
C PHE A 373 -9.91 -4.55 9.21
N LYS A 374 -10.42 -4.60 7.98
CA LYS A 374 -11.63 -5.35 7.61
C LYS A 374 -11.42 -6.10 6.31
N THR A 375 -12.02 -7.27 6.19
CA THR A 375 -12.02 -8.07 4.97
C THR A 375 -13.41 -8.63 4.74
N SER A 376 -13.86 -8.66 3.49
CA SER A 376 -15.13 -9.25 3.10
C SER A 376 -15.02 -9.91 1.74
N VAL A 377 -15.80 -10.97 1.54
CA VAL A 377 -15.95 -11.62 0.23
C VAL A 377 -17.44 -11.88 0.02
N TYR A 378 -17.98 -11.43 -1.11
CA TYR A 378 -19.40 -11.60 -1.43
C TYR A 378 -19.62 -11.73 -2.93
N SER A 379 -20.78 -12.30 -3.31
CA SER A 379 -21.21 -12.34 -4.70
C SER A 379 -22.24 -11.25 -4.99
N ASP A 380 -21.93 -10.35 -5.91
CA ASP A 380 -22.89 -9.44 -6.51
C ASP A 380 -23.71 -10.18 -7.56
N ARG A 381 -24.99 -10.43 -7.24
CA ARG A 381 -25.92 -11.14 -8.13
C ARG A 381 -26.44 -10.27 -9.27
N VAL A 382 -26.40 -8.94 -9.13
CA VAL A 382 -26.85 -7.99 -10.14
C VAL A 382 -25.81 -7.89 -11.24
N GLU A 383 -24.55 -7.64 -10.87
CA GLU A 383 -23.44 -7.60 -11.82
C GLU A 383 -22.92 -8.98 -12.23
N LYS A 384 -23.37 -10.05 -11.54
CA LYS A 384 -22.88 -11.42 -11.68
C LYS A 384 -21.37 -11.50 -11.50
N LYS A 385 -20.87 -10.89 -10.42
CA LYS A 385 -19.45 -10.85 -10.05
C LYS A 385 -19.25 -11.32 -8.62
N THR A 386 -18.06 -11.83 -8.34
CA THR A 386 -17.58 -12.10 -6.99
C THR A 386 -16.55 -11.04 -6.64
N GLU A 387 -16.71 -10.44 -5.46
CA GLU A 387 -15.86 -9.38 -4.95
C GLU A 387 -15.20 -9.80 -3.65
N ALA A 388 -13.89 -9.61 -3.57
CA ALA A 388 -13.13 -9.64 -2.32
C ALA A 388 -12.59 -8.24 -2.03
N MET A 389 -12.89 -7.72 -0.84
CA MET A 389 -12.47 -6.39 -0.41
C MET A 389 -11.63 -6.49 0.85
N ILE A 390 -10.50 -5.78 0.85
CA ILE A 390 -9.64 -5.55 2.01
C ILE A 390 -9.65 -4.06 2.30
N GLN A 391 -9.94 -3.68 3.54
CA GLN A 391 -9.97 -2.30 3.99
C GLN A 391 -8.97 -2.13 5.13
N ILE A 392 -8.10 -1.11 5.01
CA ILE A 392 -7.16 -0.69 6.05
C ILE A 392 -7.33 0.80 6.30
N VAL A 393 -7.51 1.18 7.57
CA VAL A 393 -7.53 2.58 8.02
C VAL A 393 -6.20 2.87 8.70
N PHE A 394 -5.37 3.68 8.03
CA PHE A 394 -4.00 3.99 8.43
C PHE A 394 -3.91 5.00 9.55
#